data_AF-A0A7X3Y1U0-F1
#
_entry.id   AF-A0A7X3Y1U0-F1
#
_cell.length_a   1.000
_cell.length_b   1.000
_cell.length_c   1.000
_cell.angle_alpha   90.00
_cell.angle_beta   90.00
_cell.angle_gamma   90.00
#
_symmetry.space_group_name_H-M   'P 1'
#
loop_
_entity.id
_entity.type
_entity.pdbx_description
1 polymer ?
#
loop_
_entity_poly.entity_id
_entity_poly.type
_entity_poly.pdbx_seq_one_letter_code
_entity_poly.pdbx_strand_id
1 'polypeptide(L)' 'MNVSKLSAKGQVTLPRKVRERLGAKPGDLIGYEMKNGVVTLRRLLPFDAAFHAALSTTMDEWTTPEDDEAFRDL' A
#
# COMPACT_ATOMS: atom_id res chain seq x y z
N MET A 1 -12.79 6.43 -20.76
CA MET A 1 -12.31 7.24 -19.62
C MET A 1 -13.36 7.19 -18.52
N ASN A 2 -13.01 6.96 -17.25
CA ASN A 2 -13.94 7.07 -16.12
C ASN A 2 -13.71 8.41 -15.43
N VAL A 3 -14.78 9.08 -15.00
CA VAL A 3 -14.70 10.38 -14.32
C VAL A 3 -15.53 10.34 -13.04
N SER A 4 -15.08 11.07 -12.03
CA SER A 4 -15.79 11.24 -10.77
C SER A 4 -15.86 12.72 -10.44
N LYS A 5 -16.97 13.16 -9.85
CA LYS A 5 -17.12 14.53 -9.36
C LYS A 5 -16.49 14.64 -7.97
N LEU A 6 -15.71 15.69 -7.75
CA LEU A 6 -15.23 16.05 -6.42
C LEU A 6 -16.38 16.63 -5.60
N SER A 7 -16.64 16.04 -4.43
CA SER A 7 -17.63 16.58 -3.50
C SER A 7 -17.11 17.85 -2.82
N ALA A 8 -18.00 18.61 -2.19
CA ALA A 8 -17.61 19.79 -1.39
C ALA A 8 -16.65 19.44 -0.24
N LYS A 9 -16.65 18.18 0.23
CA LYS A 9 -15.73 17.68 1.26
C LYS A 9 -14.42 17.12 0.69
N GLY A 10 -14.15 17.33 -0.60
CA GLY A 10 -12.94 16.85 -1.24
C GLY A 10 -12.89 15.35 -1.50
N GLN A 11 -14.05 14.67 -1.51
CA GLN A 11 -14.11 13.22 -1.75
C GLN A 11 -14.46 12.92 -3.21
N VAL A 12 -13.87 11.88 -3.78
CA VAL A 12 -14.29 11.28 -5.05
C VAL A 12 -14.70 9.83 -4.83
N THR A 13 -15.78 9.41 -5.48
CA THR A 13 -16.14 7.99 -5.53
C THR A 13 -15.27 7.28 -6.56
N LEU A 14 -14.58 6.20 -6.19
CA LEU A 14 -13.93 5.34 -7.18
C LEU A 14 -15.01 4.60 -8.00
N PRO A 15 -15.08 4.82 -9.33
CA PRO A 15 -16.05 4.11 -10.17
C PRO A 15 -15.86 2.60 -10.06
N ARG A 16 -16.97 1.84 -10.13
CA ARG A 16 -16.98 0.38 -9.91
C ARG A 16 -15.87 -0.35 -10.67
N LYS A 17 -15.71 -0.07 -11.97
CA LYS A 17 -14.68 -0.67 -12.83
C LYS A 17 -13.24 -0.38 -12.34
N VAL A 18 -12.99 0.80 -11.77
CA VAL A 18 -11.68 1.17 -11.21
C VAL A 18 -11.45 0.42 -9.89
N ARG A 19 -12.46 0.38 -9.01
CA ARG A 19 -12.39 -0.33 -7.73
C ARG A 19 -12.12 -1.84 -7.92
N GLU A 20 -12.82 -2.47 -8.88
CA GLU A 20 -12.64 -3.89 -9.21
C GLU A 20 -11.22 -4.18 -9.72
N ARG A 21 -10.69 -3.34 -10.62
CA ARG A 21 -9.31 -3.51 -11.12
C ARG A 21 -8.24 -3.24 -10.07
N LEU A 22 -8.49 -2.32 -9.14
CA LEU A 22 -7.60 -2.04 -8.01
C LEU A 22 -7.70 -3.13 -6.92
N GLY A 23 -8.73 -3.99 -6.98
CA GLY A 23 -9.04 -4.96 -5.94
C GLY A 23 -9.45 -4.32 -4.59
N ALA A 24 -9.84 -3.05 -4.59
CA ALA A 24 -10.14 -2.30 -3.38
C ALA A 24 -11.53 -2.63 -2.81
N LYS A 25 -11.60 -2.81 -1.50
CA LYS A 25 -12.79 -3.10 -0.71
C LYS A 25 -13.01 -1.99 0.33
N PRO A 26 -14.24 -1.83 0.84
CA PRO A 26 -14.47 -0.93 1.98
C PRO A 26 -13.54 -1.28 3.15
N GLY A 27 -12.85 -0.27 3.70
CA GLY A 27 -11.87 -0.45 4.77
C GLY A 27 -10.41 -0.54 4.30
N ASP A 28 -10.16 -0.79 3.01
CA ASP A 28 -8.79 -0.80 2.49
C ASP A 28 -8.18 0.60 2.52
N LEU A 29 -6.88 0.67 2.82
CA LEU A 29 -6.09 1.88 2.68
C LEU A 29 -5.67 2.08 1.22
N ILE A 30 -5.75 3.33 0.74
CA ILE A 30 -5.31 3.71 -0.60
C ILE A 30 -4.12 4.68 -0.45
N GLY A 31 -2.98 4.29 -1.01
CA GLY A 31 -1.80 5.14 -1.14
C GLY A 31 -1.92 6.05 -2.37
N TYR A 32 -1.38 7.25 -2.23
CA TYR A 32 -1.37 8.28 -3.27
C TYR A 32 0.07 8.65 -3.60
N GLU A 33 0.43 8.60 -4.87
CA GLU A 33 1.70 9.09 -5.37
C GLU A 33 1.45 10.21 -6.39
N MET A 34 2.15 11.34 -6.23
CA MET A 34 2.00 12.52 -7.09
C MET A 34 3.20 12.62 -8.02
N LYS A 35 2.96 12.67 -9.33
CA LYS A 35 4.01 12.92 -10.33
C LYS A 35 3.47 13.70 -11.51
N ASN A 36 4.08 14.85 -11.82
CA ASN A 36 3.74 15.68 -12.98
C ASN A 36 2.23 16.01 -13.10
N GLY A 37 1.59 16.33 -11.97
CA GLY A 37 0.15 16.62 -11.93
C GLY A 37 -0.76 15.39 -12.07
N VAL A 38 -0.19 14.19 -12.14
CA VAL A 38 -0.92 12.92 -12.16
C VAL A 38 -0.85 12.28 -10.78
N VAL A 39 -2.00 11.81 -10.31
CA VAL A 39 -2.11 11.02 -9.08
C VAL A 39 -2.17 9.55 -9.46
N THR A 40 -1.26 8.75 -8.93
CA THR A 40 -1.33 7.28 -9.00
C THR A 40 -1.89 6.75 -7.69
N LEU A 41 -2.90 5.87 -7.78
CA LEU A 41 -3.52 5.25 -6.63
C LEU A 41 -3.08 3.79 -6.53
N ARG A 42 -2.70 3.36 -5.33
CA ARG A 42 -2.38 1.97 -5.02
C ARG A 42 -3.19 1.52 -3.82
N ARG A 43 -3.81 0.34 -3.92
CA ARG A 43 -4.34 -0.32 -2.72
C ARG A 43 -3.17 -0.80 -1.86
N LEU A 44 -3.12 -0.34 -0.62
CA LEU A 44 -2.14 -0.82 0.34
C LEU A 44 -2.69 -2.09 0.99
N LEU A 45 -1.82 -3.08 1.15
CA LEU A 45 -2.12 -4.22 1.99
C LEU A 45 -1.88 -3.80 3.45
N PRO A 46 -2.77 -4.19 4.38
CA PRO A 46 -2.48 -3.97 5.80
C PRO A 46 -1.16 -4.66 6.13
N PHE A 47 -0.30 -3.94 6.86
CA PHE A 47 0.94 -4.52 7.38
C PHE A 47 0.57 -5.55 8.44
N ASP A 48 0.77 -6.83 8.12
CA ASP A 48 0.53 -7.92 9.06
C ASP A 48 1.78 -8.15 9.91
N ALA A 49 1.92 -7.34 10.95
CA ALA A 49 3.07 -7.40 11.86
C ALA A 49 3.24 -8.80 12.48
N ALA A 50 2.15 -9.52 12.72
CA ALA A 50 2.21 -10.86 13.32
C ALA A 50 2.76 -11.88 12.31
N PHE A 51 2.31 -11.83 11.07
CA PHE A 51 2.86 -12.65 9.98
C PHE A 51 4.34 -12.33 9.75
N HIS A 52 4.71 -11.05 9.70
CA HIS A 52 6.10 -10.64 9.50
C HIS A 52 7.02 -11.04 10.65
N ALA A 53 6.56 -10.92 11.90
CA ALA A 53 7.30 -11.40 13.06
C ALA A 53 7.50 -12.93 13.01
N ALA A 54 6.44 -13.69 12.71
CA ALA A 54 6.53 -15.14 12.59
C ALA A 54 7.49 -15.56 11.45
N LEU A 55 7.43 -14.89 10.29
CA LEU A 55 8.34 -15.16 9.18
C LEU A 55 9.80 -14.87 9.56
N SER A 56 10.07 -13.76 10.24
CA SER A 56 11.41 -13.40 10.70
C SER A 56 12.02 -14.48 11.61
N THR A 57 11.22 -15.12 12.48
CA THR A 57 11.70 -16.23 13.34
C THR A 57 12.10 -17.49 12.57
N THR A 58 11.78 -17.60 11.28
CA THR A 58 12.20 -18.74 10.44
C THR A 58 13.43 -18.44 9.58
N MET A 59 13.94 -17.20 9.62
CA MET A 59 15.04 -16.72 8.78
C MET A 59 16.32 -16.53 9.60
N ASP A 60 16.72 -17.53 10.37
CA ASP A 60 17.90 -17.47 11.26
C ASP A 60 19.19 -17.09 10.51
N GLU A 61 19.28 -17.45 9.22
CA GLU A 61 20.40 -17.14 8.33
C GLU A 61 20.59 -15.64 8.02
N TRP A 62 19.60 -14.80 8.35
CA TRP A 62 19.56 -13.36 8.02
C TRP A 62 19.46 -12.48 9.27
N THR A 63 19.98 -12.96 10.40
CA THR A 63 19.93 -12.27 11.69
C THR A 63 21.30 -11.82 12.19
N THR A 64 22.31 -11.85 11.32
CA THR A 64 23.67 -11.47 11.73
C THR A 64 23.82 -9.95 11.86
N PRO A 65 24.77 -9.46 12.66
CA PRO A 65 25.08 -8.03 12.73
C PRO A 65 25.43 -7.42 11.37
N GLU A 66 26.07 -8.20 10.49
CA GLU A 66 26.41 -7.81 9.13
C GLU A 66 25.17 -7.64 8.24
N ASP A 67 24.15 -8.48 8.42
CA ASP A 67 22.85 -8.31 7.75
C ASP A 67 22.14 -7.06 8.24
N ASP A 68 22.12 -6.83 9.56
CA ASP A 68 21.47 -5.66 10.16
C ASP A 68 22.13 -4.35 9.68
N GLU A 69 23.47 -4.31 9.60
CA GLU A 69 24.20 -3.18 9.02
C GLU A 69 23.86 -2.94 7.54
N ALA A 70 23.67 -4.01 6.75
CA ALA A 70 23.37 -3.91 5.34
C ALA A 70 21.93 -3.45 5.03
N PHE A 71 20.96 -3.75 5.91
CA PHE A 71 19.54 -3.65 5.57
C PHE A 71 18.67 -2.76 6.48
N ARG A 72 19.17 -2.23 7.60
CA ARG A 72 18.36 -1.46 8.57
C ARG A 72 17.68 -0.17 8.05
N ASP A 73 18.13 0.36 6.93
CA ASP A 73 17.69 1.66 6.37
C ASP A 73 16.85 1.52 5.08
N LEU A 74 16.41 0.29 4.75
CA LEU A 74 15.54 -0.05 3.61
C LEU A 74 14.06 -0.12 4.00
#